data_AF-A0A7X6RQG0-F1
#
_entry.id   AF-A0A7X6RQG0-F1
#
_cell.length_a   1.000
_cell.length_b   1.000
_cell.length_c   1.000
_cell.angle_alpha   90.00
_cell.angle_beta   90.00
_cell.angle_gamma   90.00
#
_symmetry.space_group_name_H-M   'P 1'
#
loop_
_entity.id
_entity.type
_entity.pdbx_description
1 polymer ?
#
loop_
_entity_poly.entity_id
_entity_poly.type
_entity_poly.pdbx_seq_one_letter_code
_entity_poly.pdbx_strand_id
1 'polypeptide(L)'
;MTEQKRSAPGLSWTVMVVLALLAAPRVVLHDLDLIQEGTLVNALFVFVPPLVWVVVAVLTRAPNPFLTLLVVGLLHGVLLALGHQLLWNTAWEGDPPTLGGNLSDLPPAAHAVIVRGFSVASSLLTGAAVGAVTGLAAWGIGKLVPSRSSLS
;
A
#
# COMPACT_ATOMS: atom_id res chain seq x y z
N MET A 1 30.58 -5.80 22.29
CA MET A 1 29.35 -6.19 21.57
C MET A 1 28.43 -4.98 21.58
N THR A 2 28.34 -4.26 20.46
CA THR A 2 27.39 -3.16 20.29
C THR A 2 26.00 -3.76 20.17
N GLU A 3 25.13 -3.52 21.15
CA GLU A 3 23.71 -3.84 21.01
C GLU A 3 23.16 -3.08 19.81
N GLN A 4 22.91 -3.80 18.74
CA GLN A 4 22.24 -3.31 17.55
C GLN A 4 20.77 -3.07 17.96
N LYS A 5 20.48 -1.87 18.45
CA LYS A 5 19.14 -1.42 18.86
C LYS A 5 18.20 -1.63 17.67
N ARG A 6 17.45 -2.75 17.70
CA ARG A 6 16.52 -3.12 16.63
C ARG A 6 15.60 -1.94 16.42
N SER A 7 15.60 -1.41 15.19
CA SER A 7 14.69 -0.33 14.79
C SER A 7 13.28 -0.90 14.77
N ALA A 8 12.61 -0.88 15.91
CA ALA A 8 11.23 -1.32 16.01
C ALA A 8 10.32 -0.28 15.32
N PRO A 9 9.25 -0.71 14.64
CA PRO A 9 8.19 0.18 14.20
C PRO A 9 7.69 1.03 15.36
N GLY A 10 7.44 2.31 15.10
CA GLY A 10 7.07 3.28 16.13
C GLY A 10 5.61 3.19 16.59
N LEU A 11 4.78 2.41 15.88
CA LEU A 11 3.36 2.20 16.14
C LEU A 11 3.08 0.74 16.50
N SER A 12 2.00 0.51 17.25
CA SER A 12 1.53 -0.84 17.54
C SER A 12 1.13 -1.58 16.26
N TRP A 13 1.28 -2.90 16.26
CA TRP A 13 0.90 -3.74 15.13
C TRP A 13 -0.56 -3.52 14.69
N THR A 14 -1.47 -3.44 15.66
CA THR A 14 -2.89 -3.19 15.42
C THR A 14 -3.12 -1.88 14.67
N VAL A 15 -2.45 -0.79 15.07
CA VAL A 15 -2.58 0.51 14.39
C VAL A 15 -2.07 0.42 12.96
N MET A 16 -0.93 -0.25 12.72
CA MET A 16 -0.40 -0.41 11.37
C MET A 16 -1.35 -1.19 10.46
N VAL A 17 -1.97 -2.26 10.98
CA VAL A 17 -2.97 -3.03 10.24
C VAL A 17 -4.22 -2.18 9.94
N VAL A 18 -4.73 -1.43 10.92
CA VAL A 18 -5.89 -0.54 10.71
C VAL A 18 -5.59 0.52 9.66
N LEU A 19 -4.40 1.14 9.71
CA LEU A 19 -3.98 2.12 8.71
C LEU A 19 -3.95 1.49 7.31
N ALA A 20 -3.34 0.31 7.16
CA ALA A 20 -3.29 -0.39 5.88
C ALA A 20 -4.70 -0.72 5.33
N LEU A 21 -5.62 -1.10 6.22
CA LEU A 21 -7.01 -1.39 5.87
C LEU A 21 -7.79 -0.16 5.38
N LEU A 22 -7.42 1.07 5.78
CA LEU A 22 -8.09 2.27 5.28
C LEU A 22 -8.02 2.42 3.76
N ALA A 23 -6.96 1.89 3.13
CA ALA A 23 -6.77 1.93 1.68
C ALA A 23 -7.40 0.75 0.94
N ALA A 24 -7.82 -0.31 1.66
CA ALA A 24 -8.38 -1.53 1.06
C ALA A 24 -9.72 -1.32 0.34
N PRO A 25 -10.68 -0.49 0.82
CA PRO A 25 -11.95 -0.29 0.15
C PRO A 25 -11.82 0.17 -1.30
N ARG A 26 -10.79 0.98 -1.61
CA ARG A 26 -10.52 1.43 -2.98
C ARG A 26 -10.35 0.26 -3.93
N VAL A 27 -9.62 -0.78 -3.52
CA VAL A 27 -9.30 -1.94 -4.37
C VAL A 27 -10.59 -2.63 -4.79
N VAL A 28 -11.49 -2.86 -3.84
CA VAL A 28 -12.78 -3.48 -4.12
C VAL A 28 -13.64 -2.61 -5.03
N LEU A 29 -13.71 -1.30 -4.75
CA LEU A 29 -14.51 -0.38 -5.56
C LEU A 29 -13.96 -0.21 -6.98
N HIS A 30 -12.64 -0.18 -7.15
CA HIS A 30 -11.97 -0.01 -8.43
C HIS A 30 -12.03 -1.29 -9.28
N ASP A 31 -11.77 -2.46 -8.69
CA ASP A 31 -11.83 -3.75 -9.41
C ASP A 31 -13.27 -4.13 -9.81
N LEU A 32 -14.29 -3.61 -9.12
CA LEU A 32 -15.70 -3.76 -9.49
C LEU A 32 -16.22 -2.65 -10.42
N ASP A 33 -15.33 -1.79 -10.91
CA ASP A 33 -15.64 -0.64 -11.79
C ASP A 33 -16.69 0.34 -11.20
N LEU A 34 -16.81 0.38 -9.87
CA LEU A 34 -17.74 1.27 -9.17
C LEU A 34 -17.20 2.69 -9.05
N ILE A 35 -15.88 2.85 -9.11
CA ILE A 35 -15.21 4.15 -9.13
C ILE A 35 -14.31 4.27 -10.36
N GLN A 36 -14.56 5.30 -11.17
CA GLN A 36 -13.81 5.48 -12.42
C GLN A 36 -12.54 6.29 -12.20
N GLU A 37 -11.49 5.94 -12.92
CA GLU A 37 -10.25 6.71 -12.94
C GLU A 37 -10.47 8.13 -13.46
N GLY A 38 -9.65 9.08 -13.00
CA GLY A 38 -9.81 10.50 -13.35
C GLY A 38 -10.95 11.23 -12.63
N THR A 39 -11.80 10.54 -11.87
CA THR A 39 -12.84 11.18 -11.06
C THR A 39 -12.31 11.70 -9.72
N LEU A 40 -12.99 12.70 -9.17
CA LEU A 40 -12.70 13.22 -7.82
C LEU A 40 -12.87 12.13 -6.76
N VAL A 41 -13.88 11.27 -6.89
CA VAL A 41 -14.16 10.19 -5.94
C VAL A 41 -12.99 9.20 -5.89
N ASN A 42 -12.51 8.75 -7.05
CA ASN A 42 -11.31 7.89 -7.09
C ASN A 42 -10.09 8.61 -6.48
N ALA A 43 -9.89 9.90 -6.78
CA ALA A 43 -8.79 10.67 -6.20
C ALA A 43 -8.84 10.71 -4.66
N LEU A 44 -10.03 10.86 -4.06
CA LEU A 44 -10.17 10.80 -2.60
C LEU A 44 -9.71 9.45 -2.04
N PHE A 45 -10.13 8.34 -2.65
CA PHE A 45 -9.71 7.01 -2.23
C PHE A 45 -8.22 6.73 -2.47
N VAL A 46 -7.60 7.37 -3.47
CA VAL A 46 -6.15 7.29 -3.74
C VAL A 46 -5.35 8.03 -2.66
N PHE A 47 -5.72 9.29 -2.37
CA PHE A 47 -4.86 10.20 -1.61
C PHE A 47 -5.20 10.26 -0.12
N VAL A 48 -6.47 10.11 0.28
CA VAL A 48 -6.88 10.25 1.68
C VAL A 48 -6.22 9.21 2.58
N PRO A 49 -6.20 7.90 2.27
CA PRO A 49 -5.58 6.93 3.17
C PRO A 49 -4.08 7.17 3.38
N PRO A 50 -3.23 7.36 2.33
CA PRO A 50 -1.82 7.71 2.51
C PRO A 50 -1.61 9.01 3.31
N LEU A 51 -2.46 10.02 3.12
CA LEU A 51 -2.40 11.26 3.91
C LEU A 51 -2.69 11.00 5.40
N VAL A 52 -3.70 10.18 5.70
CA VAL A 52 -4.00 9.76 7.08
C VAL A 52 -2.82 9.02 7.71
N TRP A 53 -2.12 8.15 6.95
CA TRP A 53 -0.93 7.46 7.45
C TRP A 53 0.17 8.45 7.89
N VAL A 54 0.47 9.44 7.03
CA VAL A 54 1.45 10.49 7.33
C VAL A 54 1.04 11.29 8.56
N VAL A 55 -0.21 11.75 8.59
CA VAL A 55 -0.74 12.53 9.72
C VAL A 55 -0.62 11.76 11.02
N VAL A 56 -1.04 10.49 11.06
CA VAL A 56 -0.94 9.66 12.26
C VAL A 56 0.52 9.50 12.68
N ALA A 57 1.43 9.12 11.77
CA ALA A 57 2.84 8.92 12.09
C ALA A 57 3.53 10.19 12.65
N VAL A 58 3.18 11.36 12.11
CA VAL A 58 3.69 12.67 12.58
C VAL A 58 3.10 13.02 13.94
N LEU A 59 1.77 12.91 14.12
CA LEU A 59 1.10 13.28 15.36
C LEU A 59 1.50 12.38 16.53
N THR A 60 1.68 11.07 16.28
CA THR A 60 2.14 10.13 17.30
C THR A 60 3.65 10.20 17.55
N ARG A 61 4.38 11.03 16.79
CA ARG A 61 5.85 11.14 16.83
C ARG A 61 6.53 9.77 16.75
N ALA A 62 6.13 8.96 15.77
CA ALA A 62 6.67 7.62 15.61
C ALA A 62 8.21 7.67 15.56
N PRO A 63 8.94 6.92 16.43
CA PRO A 63 10.41 6.99 16.50
C PRO A 63 11.12 6.72 15.17
N ASN A 64 10.54 5.87 14.33
CA ASN A 64 11.02 5.59 12.98
C ASN A 64 9.83 5.66 11.99
N PRO A 65 9.45 6.87 11.54
CA PRO A 65 8.26 7.05 10.71
C PRO A 65 8.44 6.42 9.33
N PHE A 66 9.66 6.42 8.78
CA PHE A 66 9.96 5.76 7.51
C PHE A 66 9.69 4.25 7.58
N LEU A 67 10.32 3.55 8.52
CA LEU A 67 10.13 2.11 8.64
C LEU A 67 8.68 1.75 9.00
N THR A 68 8.04 2.56 9.85
CA THR A 68 6.63 2.35 10.23
C THR A 68 5.72 2.40 9.01
N LEU A 69 5.84 3.44 8.18
CA LEU A 69 4.98 3.59 7.00
C LEU A 69 5.38 2.66 5.85
N LEU A 70 6.64 2.25 5.76
CA LEU A 70 7.04 1.17 4.86
C LEU A 70 6.34 -0.14 5.20
N VAL A 71 6.25 -0.50 6.49
CA VAL A 71 5.51 -1.70 6.93
C VAL A 71 4.02 -1.57 6.64
N VAL A 72 3.40 -0.41 6.92
CA VAL A 72 2.00 -0.14 6.56
C VAL A 72 1.79 -0.28 5.04
N GLY A 73 2.69 0.27 4.23
CA GLY A 73 2.66 0.15 2.78
C GLY A 73 2.78 -1.30 2.30
N LEU A 74 3.64 -2.11 2.90
CA LEU A 74 3.75 -3.54 2.59
C LEU A 74 2.48 -4.31 2.96
N LEU A 75 1.89 -4.04 4.14
CA LEU A 75 0.59 -4.61 4.53
C LEU A 75 -0.50 -4.22 3.53
N HIS A 76 -0.52 -2.96 3.10
CA HIS A 76 -1.43 -2.52 2.05
C HIS A 76 -1.17 -3.22 0.71
N GLY A 77 0.09 -3.42 0.32
CA GLY A 77 0.47 -4.18 -0.88
C GLY A 77 -0.01 -5.63 -0.85
N VAL A 78 0.01 -6.27 0.33
CA VAL A 78 -0.59 -7.60 0.53
C VAL A 78 -2.10 -7.55 0.34
N LEU A 79 -2.78 -6.55 0.92
CA LEU A 79 -4.23 -6.37 0.75
C LEU A 79 -4.61 -6.10 -0.72
N LEU A 80 -3.81 -5.33 -1.45
CA LEU A 80 -3.94 -5.11 -2.90
C LEU A 80 -3.83 -6.43 -3.67
N ALA A 81 -2.77 -7.20 -3.41
CA ALA A 81 -2.55 -8.49 -4.06
C ALA A 81 -3.74 -9.43 -3.79
N LEU A 82 -4.20 -9.51 -2.54
CA LEU A 82 -5.36 -10.31 -2.17
C LEU A 82 -6.64 -9.83 -2.87
N GLY A 83 -6.89 -8.52 -2.92
CA GLY A 83 -8.03 -7.94 -3.61
C GLY A 83 -8.08 -8.36 -5.07
N HIS A 84 -6.99 -8.14 -5.81
CA HIS A 84 -6.89 -8.52 -7.22
C HIS A 84 -7.04 -10.03 -7.43
N GLN A 85 -6.47 -10.87 -6.56
CA GLN A 85 -6.58 -12.32 -6.70
C GLN A 85 -8.00 -12.84 -6.37
N LEU A 86 -8.66 -12.26 -5.37
CA LEU A 86 -10.02 -12.62 -4.97
C LEU A 86 -11.07 -12.12 -5.98
N LEU A 87 -10.88 -10.91 -6.52
CA LEU A 87 -11.82 -10.27 -7.45
C LEU A 87 -11.53 -10.61 -8.92
N TRP A 88 -10.43 -11.32 -9.21
CA TRP A 88 -9.93 -11.60 -10.56
C TRP A 88 -11.01 -12.00 -11.57
N ASN A 89 -11.82 -13.01 -11.26
CA ASN A 89 -12.81 -13.50 -12.21
C ASN A 89 -13.96 -12.52 -12.44
N THR A 90 -14.26 -11.68 -11.44
CA THR A 90 -15.31 -10.67 -11.54
C THR A 90 -14.81 -9.48 -12.35
N ALA A 91 -13.59 -9.01 -12.06
CA ALA A 91 -12.97 -7.87 -12.75
C ALA A 91 -12.76 -8.10 -14.26
N TRP A 92 -12.63 -9.36 -14.69
CA TRP A 92 -12.35 -9.71 -16.08
C TRP A 92 -13.51 -10.44 -16.79
N GLU A 93 -14.63 -10.71 -16.12
CA GLU A 93 -15.82 -11.35 -16.71
C GLU A 93 -15.55 -12.64 -17.53
N GLY A 94 -14.50 -13.38 -17.19
CA GLY A 94 -14.09 -14.59 -17.90
C GLY A 94 -13.13 -14.38 -19.08
N ASP A 95 -12.74 -13.14 -19.37
CA ASP A 95 -11.74 -12.76 -20.38
C ASP A 95 -10.49 -12.11 -19.73
N PRO A 96 -9.70 -12.88 -18.96
CA PRO A 96 -8.53 -12.34 -18.28
C PRO A 96 -7.41 -11.99 -19.28
N PRO A 97 -6.55 -11.01 -18.94
CA PRO A 97 -5.45 -10.61 -19.80
C PRO A 97 -4.49 -11.78 -20.10
N THR A 98 -4.08 -11.88 -21.36
CA THR A 98 -3.12 -12.87 -21.86
C THR A 98 -1.81 -12.21 -22.29
N LEU A 99 -0.77 -13.02 -22.45
CA LEU A 99 0.54 -12.55 -22.92
C LEU A 99 0.51 -12.50 -24.44
N GLY A 100 1.04 -11.44 -25.03
CA GLY A 100 1.09 -11.25 -26.48
C GLY A 100 2.42 -11.68 -27.12
N GLY A 101 2.52 -11.46 -28.44
CA GLY A 101 3.75 -11.66 -29.20
C GLY A 101 4.25 -13.11 -29.17
N ASN A 102 5.56 -13.30 -28.96
CA ASN A 102 6.21 -14.61 -28.88
C ASN A 102 5.73 -15.50 -27.72
N LEU A 103 4.85 -15.00 -26.85
CA LEU A 103 4.29 -15.71 -25.70
C LEU A 103 2.79 -16.01 -25.86
N SER A 104 2.20 -15.72 -27.02
CA SER A 104 0.77 -15.91 -27.28
C SER A 104 0.34 -17.38 -27.40
N ASP A 105 1.27 -18.26 -27.78
CA ASP A 105 1.01 -19.71 -27.92
C ASP A 105 1.21 -20.48 -26.60
N LEU A 106 1.37 -19.79 -25.47
CA LEU A 106 1.54 -20.45 -24.19
C LEU A 106 0.26 -21.18 -23.74
N PRO A 107 0.39 -22.29 -22.98
CA PRO A 107 -0.77 -22.93 -22.39
C PRO A 107 -1.57 -21.95 -21.49
N PRO A 108 -2.90 -22.05 -21.41
CA PRO A 108 -3.73 -21.15 -20.58
C PRO A 108 -3.27 -21.04 -19.12
N ALA A 109 -2.79 -22.15 -18.54
CA ALA A 109 -2.24 -22.17 -17.19
C ALA A 109 -0.99 -21.29 -17.04
N ALA A 110 -0.11 -21.25 -18.05
CA ALA A 110 1.09 -20.43 -18.02
C ALA A 110 0.76 -18.94 -18.08
N HIS A 111 -0.19 -18.53 -18.93
CA HIS A 111 -0.71 -17.16 -18.94
C HIS A 111 -1.24 -16.75 -17.56
N ALA A 112 -2.10 -17.59 -16.96
CA ALA A 112 -2.68 -17.30 -15.65
C ALA A 112 -1.61 -17.15 -14.56
N VAL A 113 -0.65 -18.08 -14.48
CA VAL A 113 0.41 -18.04 -13.47
C VAL A 113 1.29 -16.81 -13.62
N ILE A 114 1.71 -16.48 -14.84
CA ILE A 114 2.60 -15.35 -15.08
C ILE A 114 1.88 -14.03 -14.78
N VAL A 115 0.69 -13.82 -15.36
CA VAL A 115 -0.04 -12.55 -15.20
C VAL A 115 -0.46 -12.34 -13.74
N ARG A 116 -0.97 -13.38 -13.06
CA ARG A 116 -1.29 -13.28 -11.63
C ARG A 116 -0.05 -13.07 -10.77
N GLY A 117 1.06 -13.74 -11.09
CA GLY A 117 2.34 -13.53 -10.42
C GLY A 117 2.83 -12.08 -10.53
N PHE A 118 2.74 -11.49 -11.72
CA PHE A 118 3.05 -10.08 -11.95
C PHE A 118 2.10 -9.15 -11.17
N SER A 119 0.81 -9.46 -11.13
CA SER A 119 -0.17 -8.69 -10.33
C SER A 119 0.20 -8.68 -8.84
N VAL A 120 0.59 -9.83 -8.27
CA VAL A 120 1.04 -9.92 -6.87
C VAL A 120 2.33 -9.11 -6.66
N ALA A 121 3.34 -9.30 -7.51
CA ALA A 121 4.61 -8.59 -7.37
C ALA A 121 4.45 -7.07 -7.51
N SER A 122 3.65 -6.63 -8.48
CA SER A 122 3.31 -5.22 -8.70
C SER A 122 2.55 -4.63 -7.51
N SER A 123 1.62 -5.37 -6.91
CA SER A 123 0.87 -4.93 -5.73
C SER A 123 1.78 -4.68 -4.53
N LEU A 124 2.72 -5.61 -4.27
CA LEU A 124 3.72 -5.47 -3.21
C LEU A 124 4.66 -4.29 -3.46
N LEU A 125 5.14 -4.14 -4.70
CA LEU A 125 6.02 -3.04 -5.09
C LEU A 125 5.30 -1.69 -4.96
N THR A 126 4.04 -1.61 -5.40
CA THR A 126 3.19 -0.43 -5.27
C THR A 126 3.01 -0.06 -3.81
N GLY A 127 2.62 -1.03 -2.97
CA GLY A 127 2.48 -0.82 -1.52
C GLY A 127 3.77 -0.33 -0.87
N ALA A 128 4.91 -0.97 -1.19
CA ALA A 128 6.22 -0.58 -0.70
C ALA A 128 6.61 0.84 -1.14
N ALA A 129 6.36 1.20 -2.41
CA ALA A 129 6.66 2.52 -2.94
C ALA A 129 5.82 3.60 -2.24
N VAL A 130 4.51 3.38 -2.09
CA VAL A 130 3.61 4.31 -1.37
C VAL A 130 4.04 4.45 0.09
N GLY A 131 4.36 3.33 0.76
CA GLY A 131 4.87 3.32 2.13
C GLY A 131 6.19 4.07 2.29
N ALA A 132 7.12 3.90 1.35
CA ALA A 132 8.40 4.60 1.35
C ALA A 132 8.22 6.11 1.14
N VAL A 133 7.42 6.52 0.16
CA VAL A 133 7.14 7.94 -0.12
C VAL A 133 6.47 8.61 1.06
N THR A 134 5.42 8.01 1.62
CA THR A 134 4.73 8.55 2.80
C THR A 134 5.64 8.55 4.03
N GLY A 135 6.46 7.50 4.22
CA GLY A 135 7.46 7.41 5.27
C GLY A 135 8.50 8.52 5.21
N LEU A 136 9.02 8.82 4.02
CA LEU A 136 9.95 9.93 3.78
C LEU A 136 9.28 11.28 4.06
N ALA A 137 8.02 11.46 3.63
CA ALA A 137 7.26 12.67 3.91
C ALA A 137 7.05 12.87 5.42
N ALA A 138 6.60 11.84 6.14
CA ALA A 138 6.39 11.89 7.59
C ALA A 138 7.70 12.16 8.34
N TRP A 139 8.80 11.55 7.91
CA TRP A 139 10.14 11.81 8.47
C TRP A 139 10.55 13.27 8.26
N GLY A 140 10.39 13.80 7.05
CA GLY A 140 10.72 15.18 6.71
C GLY A 140 9.89 16.19 7.50
N ILE A 141 8.57 15.97 7.60
CA ILE A 141 7.66 16.80 8.40
C ILE A 141 8.05 16.75 9.87
N GLY A 142 8.34 15.57 10.42
CA GLY A 142 8.75 15.40 11.81
C GLY A 142 10.03 16.14 12.20
N LYS A 143 10.93 16.40 11.23
CA LYS A 143 12.13 17.23 11.45
C LYS A 143 11.83 18.73 11.54
N LEU A 144 10.73 19.18 10.93
CA LEU A 144 10.33 20.58 10.89
C LEU A 144 9.42 20.97 12.06
N VAL A 145 8.77 20.00 12.71
CA VAL A 145 7.91 20.24 13.87
C VAL A 145 8.77 20.33 15.14
N PRO A 146 8.85 21.50 15.81
CA PRO A 146 9.61 21.64 17.04
C PRO A 146 9.05 20.73 18.13
N SER A 147 9.94 20.11 18.92
CA SER A 147 9.55 19.53 20.21
C SER A 147 8.89 20.63 21.03
N ARG A 148 7.61 20.47 21.35
CA ARG A 148 6.96 21.27 22.41
C ARG A 148 7.88 21.23 23.63
N SER A 149 8.57 22.33 23.89
CA SER A 149 9.25 22.57 25.15
C SER A 149 8.19 22.43 26.23
N SER A 150 8.41 21.52 27.18
CA SER A 150 7.61 21.44 28.39
C SER A 150 7.76 22.77 29.12
N LEU A 151 6.75 23.63 29.00
CA LEU A 151 6.49 24.63 30.02
C LEU A 151 5.79 23.90 31.18
N SER A 152 6.58 23.31 32.08
CA SER A 152 6.26 23.09 33.50
C SER A 152 7.46 22.46 34.20
#